data_AF-A0A7Z9UBM1-F1
#
_entry.id   AF-A0A7Z9UBM1-F1
#
_cell.length_a   1.000
_cell.length_b   1.000
_cell.length_c   1.000
_cell.angle_alpha   90.00
_cell.angle_beta   90.00
_cell.angle_gamma   90.00
#
_symmetry.space_group_name_H-M   'P 1'
#
loop_
_entity.id
_entity.type
_entity.pdbx_description
1 polymer ?
#
loop_
_entity_poly.entity_id
_entity_poly.type
_entity_poly.pdbx_seq_one_letter_code
_entity_poly.pdbx_strand_id
1 'polypeptide(L)'
;MTEKTGELERRRYLRVAADEGLECDISGMGVVHIVGVSSEGRGMRVITNKEIPAGEELPLTLSRDGQELFSGKAKAVWHETWDFEFCSRHVAGVELLGLSEEDRVALISKIPVAKEPNSEDAF
;
A
#
# COMPACT_ATOMS: atom_id res chain seq x y z
N MET A 1 -3.30 37.99 13.64
CA MET A 1 -3.28 36.53 13.87
C MET A 1 -3.18 35.89 12.50
N THR A 2 -2.03 35.33 12.18
CA THR A 2 -1.74 34.80 10.85
C THR A 2 -2.18 33.34 10.84
N GLU A 3 -3.21 33.04 10.07
CA GLU A 3 -3.65 31.66 9.81
C GLU A 3 -2.50 30.92 9.12
N LYS A 4 -1.88 30.00 9.85
CA LYS A 4 -1.01 28.98 9.25
C LYS A 4 -1.93 27.95 8.61
N THR A 5 -2.30 28.20 7.35
CA THR A 5 -2.79 27.14 6.46
C THR A 5 -1.63 26.17 6.31
N GLY A 6 -1.61 25.13 7.14
CA GLY A 6 -0.63 24.05 6.99
C GLY A 6 -0.85 23.44 5.62
N GLU A 7 0.11 23.62 4.71
CA GLU A 7 0.25 22.76 3.54
C GLU A 7 0.21 21.32 4.06
N LEU A 8 -0.93 20.65 3.86
CA LEU A 8 -1.04 19.22 4.10
C LEU A 8 -0.10 18.56 3.10
N GLU A 9 1.13 18.27 3.53
CA GLU A 9 2.11 17.53 2.75
C GLU A 9 1.43 16.23 2.28
N ARG A 10 1.21 16.10 0.97
CA ARG A 10 0.57 14.91 0.40
C ARG A 10 1.47 13.72 0.70
N ARG A 11 0.93 12.69 1.36
CA ARG A 11 1.68 11.47 1.72
C ARG A 11 2.40 10.92 0.49
N ARG A 12 3.71 10.75 0.60
CA ARG A 12 4.56 10.17 -0.45
C ARG A 12 4.44 8.65 -0.41
N TYR A 13 4.03 8.07 -1.53
CA TYR A 13 4.00 6.62 -1.73
C TYR A 13 5.12 6.22 -2.68
N LEU A 14 5.86 5.18 -2.30
CA LEU A 14 6.73 4.44 -3.19
C LEU A 14 5.84 3.62 -4.11
N ARG A 15 5.92 3.89 -5.42
CA ARG A 15 5.23 3.07 -6.42
C ARG A 15 5.90 1.70 -6.46
N VAL A 16 5.11 0.66 -6.30
CA VAL A 16 5.58 -0.71 -6.38
C VAL A 16 5.64 -1.10 -7.86
N ALA A 17 6.77 -1.67 -8.29
CA ALA A 17 6.87 -2.25 -9.63
C ALA A 17 5.95 -3.48 -9.73
N ALA A 18 5.07 -3.52 -10.73
CA ALA A 18 4.02 -4.54 -10.84
C ALA A 18 4.56 -5.98 -11.00
N ASP A 19 5.82 -6.14 -11.42
CA ASP A 19 6.41 -7.43 -11.81
C ASP A 19 7.53 -7.92 -10.87
N GLU A 20 7.68 -7.35 -9.67
CA GLU A 20 8.77 -7.69 -8.74
C GLU A 20 8.38 -8.65 -7.59
N GLY A 21 7.37 -9.50 -7.83
CA GLY A 21 7.04 -10.62 -6.93
C GLY A 21 6.51 -10.22 -5.56
N LEU A 22 6.09 -8.95 -5.38
CA LEU A 22 5.50 -8.46 -4.13
C LEU A 22 4.02 -8.84 -4.06
N GLU A 23 3.67 -9.62 -3.04
CA GLU A 23 2.34 -10.17 -2.83
C GLU A 23 1.80 -9.73 -1.47
N CYS A 24 0.50 -9.47 -1.39
CA CYS A 24 -0.18 -9.09 -0.16
C CYS A 24 -1.44 -9.94 -0.02
N ASP A 25 -1.65 -10.52 1.14
CA ASP A 25 -2.89 -11.18 1.50
C ASP A 25 -3.54 -10.43 2.66
N ILE A 26 -4.76 -9.95 2.45
CA ILE A 26 -5.62 -9.39 3.50
C ILE A 26 -6.78 -10.35 3.65
N SER A 27 -6.89 -10.94 4.85
CA SER A 27 -7.78 -12.07 5.13
C SER A 27 -9.18 -11.88 4.54
N GLY A 28 -9.51 -12.70 3.54
CA GLY A 28 -10.85 -12.78 2.94
C GLY A 28 -11.21 -11.69 1.92
N MET A 29 -10.31 -10.73 1.68
CA MET A 29 -10.56 -9.57 0.80
C MET A 29 -10.17 -9.82 -0.66
N GLY A 30 -9.24 -10.75 -0.90
CA GLY A 30 -8.71 -11.05 -2.23
C GLY A 30 -8.00 -9.84 -2.82
N VAL A 31 -6.79 -9.56 -2.33
CA VAL A 31 -5.95 -8.48 -2.87
C VAL A 31 -5.55 -8.83 -4.30
N VAL A 32 -5.71 -7.85 -5.18
CA VAL A 32 -5.48 -7.97 -6.63
C VAL A 32 -4.16 -7.32 -7.00
N HIS A 33 -3.86 -6.19 -6.36
CA HIS A 33 -2.69 -5.40 -6.68
C HIS A 33 -2.28 -4.49 -5.52
N ILE A 34 -0.98 -4.30 -5.34
CA ILE A 34 -0.41 -3.31 -4.43
C ILE A 34 0.02 -2.11 -5.27
N VAL A 35 -0.70 -1.00 -5.15
CA VAL A 35 -0.44 0.24 -5.92
C VAL A 35 0.80 0.96 -5.39
N GLY A 36 1.03 0.91 -4.08
CA GLY A 36 2.17 1.57 -3.48
C GLY A 36 2.28 1.33 -1.98
N VAL A 37 3.49 1.45 -1.46
CA VAL A 37 3.80 1.42 -0.02
C VAL A 37 4.18 2.83 0.40
N SER A 38 3.71 3.29 1.56
CA SER A 38 4.10 4.58 2.12
C SER A 38 5.62 4.66 2.27
N SER A 39 6.23 5.80 1.97
CA SER A 39 7.67 6.02 2.17
C SER A 39 8.11 5.90 3.64
N GLU A 40 7.17 5.90 4.59
CA GLU A 40 7.41 5.67 6.02
C GLU A 40 7.06 4.24 6.46
N GLY A 41 6.66 3.36 5.52
CA GLY A 41 6.32 1.97 5.83
C GLY A 41 5.07 1.80 6.69
N ARG A 42 4.31 2.89 6.91
CA ARG A 42 3.12 2.91 7.80
C ARG A 42 1.85 2.38 7.14
N GLY A 43 1.83 2.26 5.82
CA GLY A 43 0.61 1.97 5.10
C GLY A 43 0.86 1.59 3.65
N MET A 44 -0.18 1.10 3.01
CA MET A 44 -0.19 0.70 1.61
C MET A 44 -1.45 1.19 0.92
N ARG A 45 -1.38 1.37 -0.40
CA ARG A 45 -2.55 1.47 -1.26
C ARG A 45 -2.71 0.16 -2.01
N VAL A 46 -3.87 -0.46 -1.87
CA VAL A 46 -4.18 -1.78 -2.45
C VAL A 46 -5.46 -1.73 -3.26
N ILE A 47 -5.61 -2.67 -4.18
CA ILE A 47 -6.83 -2.97 -4.92
C ILE A 47 -7.29 -4.37 -4.47
N THR A 48 -8.55 -4.51 -4.08
CA THR A 48 -9.15 -5.76 -3.57
C THR A 48 -10.42 -6.12 -4.33
N ASN A 49 -10.80 -7.40 -4.25
CA ASN A 49 -12.08 -7.92 -4.78
C ASN A 49 -13.28 -7.55 -3.92
N LYS A 50 -13.07 -7.34 -2.62
CA LYS A 50 -14.10 -6.95 -1.66
C LYS A 50 -13.69 -5.67 -0.94
N GLU A 51 -14.69 -4.90 -0.53
CA GLU A 51 -14.48 -3.75 0.33
C GLU A 51 -13.93 -4.20 1.69
N ILE A 52 -12.90 -3.51 2.17
CA ILE A 52 -12.35 -3.73 3.51
C ILE A 52 -13.29 -3.06 4.52
N PRO A 53 -13.85 -3.79 5.50
CA PRO A 53 -14.75 -3.21 6.48
C PRO A 53 -14.12 -2.04 7.24
N ALA A 54 -14.80 -0.91 7.26
CA ALA A 54 -14.33 0.28 7.96
C ALA A 54 -14.26 0.02 9.48
N GLY A 55 -13.12 0.36 10.09
CA GLY A 55 -12.93 0.24 11.53
C GLY A 55 -12.42 -1.12 12.00
N GLU A 56 -12.44 -2.16 11.16
CA GLU A 56 -11.93 -3.49 11.50
C GLU A 56 -10.41 -3.61 11.27
N GLU A 57 -9.76 -4.41 12.11
CA GLU A 57 -8.37 -4.82 11.92
C GLU A 57 -8.34 -6.23 11.35
N LEU A 58 -7.91 -6.37 10.10
CA LEU A 58 -7.82 -7.67 9.44
C LEU A 58 -6.38 -8.17 9.45
N PRO A 59 -6.14 -9.48 9.61
CA PRO A 59 -4.82 -10.07 9.38
C PRO A 59 -4.31 -9.73 7.97
N LEU A 60 -3.04 -9.34 7.90
CA LEU A 60 -2.32 -9.04 6.67
C LEU A 60 -0.97 -9.74 6.66
N THR A 61 -0.64 -10.38 5.53
CA THR A 61 0.72 -10.85 5.23
C THR A 61 1.22 -10.17 3.97
N LEU A 62 2.46 -9.69 4.00
CA LEU A 62 3.17 -9.12 2.86
C LEU A 62 4.40 -9.98 2.61
N SER A 63 4.53 -10.50 1.40
CA SER A 63 5.62 -11.39 0.98
C SER A 63 6.25 -10.90 -0.32
N ARG A 64 7.49 -11.32 -0.54
CA ARG A 64 8.20 -11.14 -1.81
C ARG A 64 8.84 -12.46 -2.21
N ASP A 65 8.57 -12.92 -3.43
CA ASP A 65 9.17 -14.15 -3.97
C ASP A 65 8.99 -15.37 -3.03
N GLY A 66 7.83 -15.44 -2.35
CA GLY A 66 7.51 -16.48 -1.36
C GLY A 66 8.12 -16.28 0.03
N GLN A 67 8.95 -15.25 0.25
CA GLN A 67 9.49 -14.89 1.56
C GLN A 67 8.60 -13.86 2.26
N GLU A 68 8.17 -14.16 3.49
CA GLU A 68 7.43 -13.20 4.33
C GLU A 68 8.31 -11.98 4.66
N LEU A 69 7.80 -10.80 4.33
CA LEU A 69 8.40 -9.51 4.69
C LEU A 69 7.77 -8.94 5.96
N PHE A 70 6.46 -9.15 6.12
CA PHE A 70 5.69 -8.68 7.25
C PHE A 70 4.44 -9.55 7.44
N SER A 71 4.11 -9.82 8.70
CA SER A 71 2.84 -10.42 9.10
C SER A 71 2.29 -9.65 10.30
N GLY A 72 1.03 -9.24 10.21
CA GLY A 72 0.41 -8.42 11.23
C GLY A 72 -1.04 -8.11 10.90
N LYS A 73 -1.44 -6.85 11.12
CA LYS A 73 -2.82 -6.42 10.86
C LYS A 73 -2.84 -5.19 9.98
N ALA A 74 -3.93 -5.03 9.26
CA ALA A 74 -4.21 -3.85 8.46
C ALA A 74 -5.59 -3.29 8.79
N LYS A 75 -5.69 -1.96 8.75
CA LYS A 75 -6.95 -1.24 8.95
C LYS A 75 -7.16 -0.27 7.79
N ALA A 76 -8.34 -0.31 7.17
CA ALA A 76 -8.69 0.68 6.15
C ALA A 76 -8.82 2.07 6.79
N VAL A 77 -8.10 3.04 6.22
CA VAL A 77 -8.18 4.47 6.60
C VAL A 77 -8.87 5.32 5.54
N TRP A 78 -8.99 4.77 4.32
CA TRP A 78 -9.68 5.37 3.19
C TRP A 78 -10.04 4.28 2.19
N HIS A 79 -11.15 4.43 1.47
CA HIS A 79 -11.60 3.51 0.44
C HIS A 79 -12.28 4.27 -0.71
N GLU A 80 -12.22 3.68 -1.89
CA GLU A 80 -12.86 4.13 -3.13
C GLU A 80 -13.29 2.88 -3.91
N THR A 81 -14.45 2.94 -4.56
CA THR A 81 -14.94 1.85 -5.41
C THR A 81 -14.80 2.23 -6.87
N TRP A 82 -14.24 1.33 -7.66
CA TRP A 82 -14.13 1.44 -9.11
C TRP A 82 -15.09 0.46 -9.75
N ASP A 83 -16.13 0.99 -10.38
CA ASP A 83 -17.13 0.19 -11.07
C ASP A 83 -16.76 0.06 -12.55
N PHE A 84 -16.70 -1.20 -13.01
CA PHE A 84 -16.54 -1.58 -14.40
C PHE A 84 -17.80 -2.30 -14.86
N GLU A 85 -18.01 -2.40 -16.18
CA GLU A 85 -19.22 -2.99 -16.77
C GLU A 85 -19.51 -4.43 -16.29
N PHE A 86 -18.48 -5.19 -15.90
CA PHE A 86 -18.58 -6.60 -15.51
C PHE A 86 -18.08 -6.91 -14.08
N CYS A 87 -17.52 -5.93 -13.36
CA CYS A 87 -17.08 -6.12 -11.98
C CYS A 87 -16.89 -4.79 -11.25
N SER A 88 -16.88 -4.82 -9.92
CA SER A 88 -16.39 -3.71 -9.09
C SER A 88 -15.05 -4.11 -8.46
N ARG A 89 -14.15 -3.13 -8.32
CA ARG A 89 -12.91 -3.27 -7.55
C ARG A 89 -12.90 -2.23 -6.45
N HIS A 90 -12.28 -2.57 -5.33
CA HIS A 90 -12.21 -1.68 -4.18
C HIS A 90 -10.76 -1.25 -3.99
N VAL A 91 -10.51 0.05 -4.08
CA VAL A 91 -9.22 0.63 -3.77
C VAL A 91 -9.25 1.05 -2.32
N ALA A 92 -8.24 0.67 -1.55
CA ALA A 92 -8.15 1.05 -0.14
C ALA A 92 -6.75 1.58 0.18
N GLY A 93 -6.72 2.63 1.01
CA GLY A 93 -5.56 2.98 1.79
C GLY A 93 -5.63 2.24 3.10
N VAL A 94 -4.64 1.40 3.39
CA VAL A 94 -4.56 0.62 4.62
C VAL A 94 -3.38 1.09 5.47
N GLU A 95 -3.61 1.20 6.77
CA GLU A 95 -2.56 1.37 7.78
C GLU A 95 -2.06 -0.01 8.23
N LEU A 96 -0.74 -0.17 8.33
CA LEU A 96 -0.11 -1.39 8.83
C LEU A 96 0.10 -1.27 10.35
N LEU A 97 -0.50 -2.20 11.08
CA LEU A 97 -0.50 -2.24 12.54
C LEU A 97 0.45 -3.34 13.03
N GLY A 98 1.14 -3.07 14.13
CA GLY A 98 2.08 -4.01 14.75
C GLY A 98 3.52 -3.91 14.23
N LEU A 99 3.83 -2.93 13.37
CA LEU A 99 5.21 -2.62 12.97
C LEU A 99 5.84 -1.60 13.92
N SER A 100 7.00 -1.94 14.48
CA SER A 100 7.88 -0.97 15.13
C SER A 100 8.49 0.00 14.11
N GLU A 101 9.13 1.08 14.57
CA GLU A 101 9.84 1.99 13.67
C GLU A 101 10.99 1.30 12.91
N GLU A 102 11.74 0.44 13.60
CA GLU A 102 12.83 -0.34 13.01
C GLU A 102 12.30 -1.30 11.94
N ASP A 103 11.18 -1.98 12.20
CA ASP A 103 10.56 -2.90 11.24
C ASP A 103 10.03 -2.15 10.00
N ARG A 104 9.55 -0.92 10.16
CA ARG A 104 9.11 -0.09 9.02
C ARG A 104 10.28 0.26 8.11
N VAL A 105 11.41 0.68 8.69
CA VAL A 105 12.63 0.99 7.92
C VAL A 105 13.13 -0.26 7.19
N ALA A 106 13.19 -1.39 7.90
CA ALA A 106 13.56 -2.67 7.31
C ALA A 106 12.62 -3.08 6.17
N LEU A 107 11.30 -2.89 6.35
CA LEU A 107 10.30 -3.19 5.32
C LEU A 107 10.53 -2.34 4.07
N ILE A 108 10.65 -1.02 4.21
CA ILE A 108 10.85 -0.10 3.08
C ILE A 108 12.07 -0.50 2.25
N SER A 109 13.18 -0.87 2.90
CA SER A 109 14.42 -1.27 2.21
C SER A 109 14.26 -2.51 1.31
N LYS A 110 13.21 -3.32 1.53
CA LYS A 110 12.93 -4.55 0.79
C LYS A 110 11.86 -4.36 -0.29
N ILE A 111 11.15 -3.22 -0.28
CA ILE A 111 10.11 -2.93 -1.28
C ILE A 111 10.76 -2.58 -2.62
N PRO A 112 10.36 -3.25 -3.71
CA PRO A 112 10.80 -2.89 -5.04
C PRO A 112 10.16 -1.58 -5.47
N VAL A 113 10.96 -0.51 -5.51
CA VAL A 113 10.51 0.81 -5.96
C VAL A 113 10.64 0.90 -7.46
N ALA A 114 9.54 1.21 -8.15
CA ALA A 114 9.58 1.51 -9.57
C ALA A 114 10.52 2.71 -9.81
N LYS A 115 11.61 2.48 -10.55
CA LYS A 115 12.46 3.58 -11.03
C LYS A 115 11.63 4.40 -12.02
N GLU A 116 11.60 5.72 -11.86
CA GLU A 116 11.09 6.58 -12.92
C GLU A 116 11.95 6.36 -14.17
N PRO A 117 11.36 6.34 -15.38
CA PRO A 117 12.17 6.31 -16.60
C PRO A 117 13.04 7.56 -16.57
N ASN A 118 14.37 7.38 -16.52
CA ASN A 118 15.29 8.49 -16.62
C ASN A 118 14.96 9.26 -17.91
N SER A 119 14.75 10.57 -17.79
CA SER A 119 14.57 11.48 -18.93
C SER A 119 15.83 11.58 -19.82
N GLU A 120 16.88 10.81 -19.54
CA GLU A 120 18.15 10.80 -20.26
C GLU A 120 18.25 9.69 -21.33
N ASP A 121 17.28 8.77 -21.42
CA ASP A 121 17.23 7.76 -22.49
C ASP A 121 16.41 8.21 -23.73
N ALA A 122 16.11 9.51 -23.83
CA ALA A 122 15.59 10.12 -25.06
C ALA A 122 16.77 10.64 -25.89
N PHE A 123 17.47 9.73 -26.57
CA PHE A 123 18.38 10.07 -27.67
C PHE A 123 17.68 9.92 -29.03
#